data_AF-A0A3B4CCC4-F1
#
_entry.id   AF-A0A3B4CCC4-F1
#
_cell.length_a   1.000
_cell.length_b   1.000
_cell.length_c   1.000
_cell.angle_alpha   90.00
_cell.angle_beta   90.00
_cell.angle_gamma   90.00
#
_symmetry.space_group_name_H-M   'P 1'
#
loop_
_entity.id
_entity.type
_entity.pdbx_description
1 polymer ?
#
loop_
_entity_poly.entity_id
_entity_poly.type
_entity_poly.pdbx_seq_one_letter_code
_entity_poly.pdbx_strand_id
1 'polypeptide(L)' 'MLQYEGCKDVRLKSETLSRMKAVFNSKHFERREVSQRFDLPPGEYIIIPSTYEPNQEGSFLLRVFTEK' A
#
# COMPACT_ATOMS: atom_id res chain seq x y z
N MET A 1 -6.79 -1.99 16.08
CA MET A 1 -5.70 -1.65 15.14
C MET A 1 -4.32 -2.04 15.69
N LEU A 2 -4.22 -2.75 16.83
CA LEU A 2 -2.96 -3.11 17.51
C LEU A 2 -2.36 -4.47 17.09
N GLN A 3 -3.08 -5.31 16.34
CA GLN A 3 -2.66 -6.72 16.18
C GLN A 3 -1.44 -6.93 15.27
N TYR A 4 -0.96 -5.88 14.60
CA TYR A 4 0.11 -5.95 13.62
C TYR A 4 1.27 -5.01 13.92
N GLU A 5 1.20 -4.27 15.03
CA GLU A 5 2.22 -3.30 15.40
C GLU A 5 3.55 -4.00 15.70
N GLY A 6 4.63 -3.57 15.04
CA GLY A 6 5.96 -4.18 15.18
C GLY A 6 6.11 -5.58 14.56
N CYS A 7 5.08 -6.13 13.92
CA CYS A 7 5.17 -7.42 13.24
C CYS A 7 5.79 -7.26 11.83
N LYS A 8 6.72 -8.16 11.48
CA LYS A 8 7.30 -8.26 10.12
C LYS A 8 6.67 -9.42 9.36
N ASP A 9 6.67 -9.33 8.03
CA ASP A 9 6.21 -10.39 7.11
C ASP A 9 4.77 -10.88 7.38
N VAL A 10 3.90 -9.96 7.81
CA VAL A 10 2.50 -10.26 8.10
C VAL A 10 1.72 -10.53 6.82
N ARG A 11 1.10 -11.70 6.72
CA ARG A 11 0.10 -11.99 5.67
C ARG A 11 -1.27 -11.44 6.07
N LEU A 12 -1.69 -10.37 5.42
CA LEU A 12 -3.04 -9.81 5.59
C LEU A 12 -4.04 -10.63 4.77
N LYS A 13 -5.14 -11.04 5.40
CA LYS A 13 -6.26 -11.72 4.72
C LYS A 13 -7.26 -10.70 4.19
N SER A 14 -8.09 -11.10 3.22
CA SER A 14 -9.09 -10.22 2.61
C SER A 14 -10.06 -9.67 3.66
N GLU A 15 -10.50 -10.49 4.63
CA GLU A 15 -11.44 -10.07 5.67
C GLU A 15 -10.86 -8.97 6.56
N THR A 16 -9.54 -8.99 6.77
CA THR A 16 -8.83 -7.91 7.48
C THR A 16 -8.84 -6.64 6.65
N LEU A 17 -8.47 -6.71 5.37
CA LEU A 17 -8.41 -5.55 4.47
C LEU A 17 -9.78 -4.91 4.25
N SER A 18 -10.84 -5.70 4.11
CA SER A 18 -12.21 -5.21 3.94
C SER A 18 -12.73 -4.42 5.15
N ARG A 19 -12.14 -4.60 6.34
CA ARG A 19 -12.49 -3.86 7.56
C ARG A 19 -11.61 -2.63 7.78
N MET A 20 -10.53 -2.49 7.03
CA MET A 20 -9.61 -1.37 7.12
C MET A 20 -10.08 -0.23 6.22
N LYS A 21 -10.04 1.00 6.74
CA LYS A 21 -10.21 2.19 5.92
C LYS A 21 -8.85 2.59 5.35
N ALA A 22 -8.72 2.58 4.03
CA ALA A 22 -7.52 3.09 3.38
C ALA A 22 -7.34 4.58 3.73
N VAL A 23 -6.13 4.94 4.18
CA VAL A 23 -5.75 6.34 4.42
C VAL A 23 -5.69 7.09 3.09
N PHE A 24 -5.26 6.39 2.04
CA PHE A 24 -5.25 6.88 0.67
C PHE A 24 -5.52 5.73 -0.30
N ASN A 25 -6.22 6.04 -1.38
CA ASN A 25 -6.44 5.13 -2.50
C ASN A 25 -6.15 5.90 -3.79
N SER A 26 -5.05 5.58 -4.46
CA SER A 26 -4.72 6.17 -5.75
C SER A 26 -5.65 5.63 -6.84
N LYS A 27 -6.06 6.49 -7.77
CA LYS A 27 -6.54 6.00 -9.07
C LYS A 27 -5.43 5.19 -9.75
N HIS A 28 -5.81 4.13 -10.44
CA HIS A 28 -4.90 3.41 -11.32
C HIS A 28 -4.59 4.28 -12.55
N PHE A 29 -3.34 4.25 -12.98
CA PHE A 29 -2.88 4.96 -14.17
C PHE A 29 -2.14 3.97 -15.08
N GLU A 30 -2.41 4.05 -16.38
CA GLU A 30 -1.68 3.29 -17.42
C GLU A 30 -0.34 3.97 -17.73
N ARG A 31 0.51 4.09 -16.70
CA ARG A 31 1.85 4.68 -16.80
C ARG A 31 2.88 3.70 -16.26
N ARG A 32 4.11 3.78 -16.77
CA ARG A 32 5.24 2.97 -16.30
C ARG A 32 5.56 3.22 -14.82
N GLU A 33 5.33 4.43 -14.33
CA GLU A 33 5.56 4.84 -12.95
C GLU A 33 4.41 5.70 -12.47
N VAL A 34 4.02 5.49 -11.21
CA VAL A 34 3.13 6.36 -10.45
C VAL A 34 3.87 6.77 -9.19
N SER A 35 3.98 8.08 -8.98
CA SER A 35 4.60 8.66 -7.79
C SER A 35 3.58 9.49 -7.04
N GLN A 36 3.55 9.38 -5.72
CA GLN A 36 2.67 10.15 -4.85
C GLN A 36 3.45 10.63 -3.63
N ARG A 37 3.13 11.84 -3.19
CA ARG A 37 3.70 12.46 -2.00
C ARG A 37 2.62 12.55 -0.93
N PHE A 38 2.97 12.13 0.28
CA PHE A 38 2.07 12.10 1.42
C PHE A 38 2.63 12.89 2.58
N ASP A 39 1.75 13.53 3.32
CA ASP A 39 2.00 14.06 4.66
C ASP A 39 1.11 13.26 5.62
N LEU A 40 1.73 12.39 6.42
CA LEU A 40 1.04 11.44 7.29
C LEU A 40 1.52 11.63 8.72
N PRO A 41 0.63 11.52 9.71
CA PRO A 41 1.05 11.42 11.11
C PRO A 41 2.06 10.28 11.31
N PRO A 42 2.94 10.36 12.32
CA PRO A 42 3.80 9.24 12.68
C PRO A 42 2.97 7.97 12.97
N GLY A 43 3.37 6.84 12.38
CA GLY A 43 2.69 5.57 12.56
C GLY A 43 3.17 4.50 11.57
N GLU A 44 2.59 3.32 11.67
CA GLU A 44 2.86 2.21 10.76
C GLU A 44 1.82 2.17 9.63
N TYR A 45 2.30 2.12 8.39
CA TYR A 45 1.48 2.13 7.19
C TYR A 45 1.78 0.92 6.31
N ILE A 46 0.77 0.48 5.57
CA ILE A 46 0.85 -0.65 4.65
C ILE A 46 0.64 -0.13 3.24
N ILE A 47 1.58 -0.40 2.35
CA ILE A 47 1.48 -0.07 0.93
C ILE A 47 1.08 -1.35 0.18
N ILE A 48 -0.06 -1.31 -0.52
CA ILE A 48 -0.55 -2.42 -1.36
C ILE A 48 -0.46 -1.98 -2.82
N PRO A 49 0.61 -2.33 -3.55
CA PRO A 49 0.68 -2.09 -4.99
C PRO A 49 -0.26 -3.07 -5.72
N SER A 50 -1.05 -2.56 -6.68
CA SER A 50 -1.96 -3.38 -7.48
C SER A 50 -2.16 -2.84 -8.89
N THR A 51 -2.58 -3.71 -9.80
CA THR A 51 -3.14 -3.34 -11.11
C THR A 51 -4.64 -3.04 -10.98
N TYR A 52 -5.21 -2.42 -12.01
CA TYR A 52 -6.65 -2.13 -12.04
C TYR A 52 -7.47 -3.42 -12.16
N GLU A 53 -7.20 -4.19 -13.21
CA GLU A 53 -7.80 -5.50 -13.40
C GLU A 53 -7.09 -6.57 -12.58
N PRO A 54 -7.80 -7.60 -12.09
CA PRO A 54 -7.20 -8.76 -11.46
C PRO A 54 -6.42 -9.60 -12.47
N ASN A 55 -5.54 -10.46 -11.95
CA ASN A 55 -4.77 -11.45 -12.72
C ASN A 55 -3.87 -10.85 -13.82
N GLN A 56 -3.45 -9.59 -13.66
CA GLN A 56 -2.47 -8.99 -14.55
C GLN A 56 -1.07 -9.31 -14.05
N GLU A 57 -0.28 -9.99 -14.88
CA GLU A 57 1.11 -10.30 -14.58
C GLU A 57 2.03 -9.12 -14.89
N GLY A 58 3.07 -8.93 -14.08
CA GLY A 58 4.05 -7.89 -14.31
C GLY A 58 5.13 -7.85 -13.24
N SER A 59 6.28 -7.29 -13.61
CA SER A 59 7.33 -6.95 -12.66
C SER A 59 7.21 -5.49 -12.23
N PHE A 60 7.41 -5.21 -10.94
CA PHE A 60 7.33 -3.85 -10.41
C PHE A 60 8.49 -3.56 -9.46
N LEU A 61 8.71 -2.27 -9.22
CA LEU A 61 9.67 -1.77 -8.23
C LEU A 61 8.97 -0.72 -7.37
N LEU A 62 8.95 -0.94 -6.05
CA LEU A 62 8.48 0.03 -5.08
C LEU A 62 9.66 0.76 -4.46
N ARG A 63 9.63 2.09 -4.48
CA ARG A 63 10.62 2.95 -3.79
C ARG A 63 9.89 3.85 -2.82
N VAL A 64 10.41 3.95 -1.60
CA VAL A 64 9.89 4.83 -0.55
C VAL A 64 10.99 5.83 -0.20
N PHE A 65 10.66 7.10 -0.33
CA PHE A 65 11.52 8.21 0.07
C PHE A 65 10.84 8.92 1.23
N THR A 66 11.57 9.11 2.32
CA THR A 66 11.09 9.83 3.50
C THR A 66 11.93 11.09 3.67
N GLU A 67 11.26 12.19 3.99
CA GLU A 67 11.96 13.36 4.54
C GLU A 67 12.27 13.09 6.01
N LYS A 68 13.37 13.66 6.50
CA LYS A 68 13.77 13.54 7.90
C LYS A 68 13.05 14.57 8.76
#